data_AF-T1BKZ0-F1
#
_entry.id   AF-T1BKZ0-F1
#
_cell.length_a   1.000
_cell.length_b   1.000
_cell.length_c   1.000
_cell.angle_alpha   90.00
_cell.angle_beta   90.00
_cell.angle_gamma   90.00
#
_symmetry.space_group_name_H-M   'P 1'
#
loop_
_entity.id
_entity.type
_entity.pdbx_description
1 polymer ?
#
loop_
_entity_poly.entity_id
_entity_poly.type
_entity_poly.pdbx_seq_one_letter_code
_entity_poly.pdbx_strand_id
1 'polypeptide(L)' 'AMMKANIEFRRLFLRHRELDSKVHDAEIGVLPMDGTTLNGMKREKLVAKERLLRMWQDARVPAH' A
#
# COMPACT_ATOMS: atom_id res chain seq x y z
N ALA A 1 -12.88 1.35 18.92
CA ALA A 1 -12.52 2.25 17.81
C ALA A 1 -12.34 1.50 16.48
N MET A 2 -13.32 0.69 16.05
CA MET A 2 -13.21 -0.09 14.80
C MET A 2 -13.51 0.73 13.52
N MET A 3 -14.41 1.72 13.58
CA MET A 3 -14.80 2.49 12.39
C MET A 3 -13.66 3.34 11.81
N LYS A 4 -12.80 3.95 12.65
CA LYS A 4 -11.65 4.74 12.16
C LYS A 4 -10.59 3.85 11.51
N ALA A 5 -10.32 2.67 12.08
CA ALA A 5 -9.40 1.70 11.50
C ALA A 5 -9.86 1.26 10.09
N ASN A 6 -11.17 1.12 9.87
CA ASN A 6 -11.73 0.75 8.57
C ASN A 6 -11.54 1.85 7.49
N ILE A 7 -11.75 3.13 7.84
CA ILE A 7 -11.57 4.24 6.90
C ILE A 7 -10.10 4.38 6.50
N GLU A 8 -9.19 4.38 7.48
CA GLU A 8 -7.75 4.49 7.23
C GLU A 8 -7.22 3.26 6.48
N PHE A 9 -7.70 2.06 6.81
CA PHE A 9 -7.37 0.84 6.08
C PHE A 9 -7.80 0.94 4.61
N ARG A 10 -9.04 1.38 4.35
CA ARG A 10 -9.57 1.52 2.99
C ARG A 10 -8.77 2.54 2.17
N ARG A 11 -8.42 3.69 2.76
CA ARG A 11 -7.58 4.70 2.10
C ARG A 11 -6.20 4.16 1.76
N LEU A 12 -5.56 3.50 2.73
CA LEU A 12 -4.24 2.91 2.56
C LEU A 12 -4.25 1.79 1.50
N PHE A 13 -5.31 0.97 1.47
CA PHE A 13 -5.48 -0.09 0.48
C PHE A 13 -5.66 0.46 -0.93
N LEU A 14 -6.48 1.51 -1.10
CA LEU A 14 -6.63 2.18 -2.40
C LEU A 14 -5.30 2.76 -2.88
N ARG A 15 -4.58 3.47 -2.00
CA ARG A 15 -3.27 4.03 -2.31
C ARG A 15 -2.25 2.94 -2.68
N HIS A 16 -2.21 1.83 -1.96
CA HIS A 16 -1.37 0.68 -2.30
C HIS A 16 -1.70 0.14 -3.70
N ARG A 17 -2.99 -0.01 -4.03
CA ARG A 17 -3.42 -0.50 -5.35
C ARG A 17 -3.05 0.47 -6.47
N GLU A 18 -3.16 1.77 -6.24
CA GLU A 18 -2.72 2.79 -7.21
C GLU A 18 -1.21 2.75 -7.44
N LEU A 19 -0.42 2.61 -6.37
CA LEU A 19 1.03 2.47 -6.46
C LEU A 19 1.42 1.19 -7.20
N ASP A 20 0.75 0.08 -6.91
CA ASP A 20 0.95 -1.20 -7.58
C ASP A 20 0.72 -1.09 -9.10
N SER A 21 -0.39 -0.48 -9.52
CA SER A 21 -0.68 -0.25 -10.95
C SER A 21 0.40 0.58 -11.61
N LYS A 22 0.80 1.71 -11.00
CA LYS A 22 1.82 2.59 -11.58
C LYS A 22 3.19 1.94 -11.66
N VAL A 23 3.58 1.16 -10.64
CA VAL A 23 4.82 0.39 -10.67
C VAL A 23 4.78 -0.62 -11.81
N HIS A 24 3.66 -1.34 -11.96
CA HIS A 24 3.49 -2.31 -13.04
C HIS A 24 3.58 -1.65 -14.42
N ASP A 25 2.84 -0.56 -14.63
CA ASP A 25 2.83 0.21 -15.88
C ASP A 25 4.23 0.73 -16.23
N ALA A 26 5.00 1.18 -15.23
CA ALA A 26 6.38 1.59 -15.42
C ALA A 26 7.32 0.41 -15.73
N GLU A 27 7.14 -0.75 -15.10
CA GLU A 27 7.95 -1.95 -15.34
C GLU A 27 7.76 -2.53 -16.75
N ILE A 28 6.56 -2.44 -17.31
CA ILE A 28 6.28 -2.89 -18.68
C ILE A 28 6.52 -1.80 -19.73
N GLY A 29 7.00 -0.61 -19.33
CA GLY A 29 7.32 0.50 -20.22
C GLY A 29 6.10 1.29 -20.74
N VAL A 30 4.92 1.09 -20.16
CA VAL A 30 3.70 1.86 -20.49
C VAL A 30 3.78 3.28 -19.92
N LEU A 31 4.35 3.44 -18.73
CA LEU A 31 4.57 4.75 -18.12
C LEU A 31 6.07 5.09 -18.12
N PRO A 32 6.52 6.16 -18.80
CA PRO A 32 7.92 6.59 -18.70
C PRO A 32 8.20 7.04 -17.27
N MET A 33 9.15 6.37 -16.61
CA MET A 33 9.51 6.62 -15.22
C MET A 33 10.99 6.32 -14.99
N ASP A 34 11.68 7.23 -14.32
CA ASP A 34 13.09 7.05 -13.97
C ASP A 34 13.24 5.92 -12.94
N GLY A 35 14.33 5.14 -13.06
CA GLY A 35 14.59 4.00 -12.17
C GLY A 35 14.62 4.38 -10.68
N THR A 36 15.07 5.58 -10.34
CA THR A 36 15.06 6.10 -8.96
C THR A 36 13.64 6.31 -8.44
N THR A 37 12.76 6.88 -9.27
CA THR A 37 11.35 7.10 -8.96
C THR A 37 10.61 5.77 -8.81
N LEU A 38 10.84 4.83 -9.73
CA LEU A 38 10.27 3.48 -9.68
C LEU A 38 10.70 2.74 -8.40
N ASN A 39 11.97 2.84 -8.02
CA ASN A 39 12.47 2.23 -6.79
C ASN A 39 11.86 2.87 -5.53
N GLY A 40 11.65 4.19 -5.54
CA GLY A 40 10.91 4.91 -4.50
C GLY A 40 9.47 4.38 -4.35
N MET A 41 8.76 4.22 -5.47
CA MET A 41 7.38 3.71 -5.47
C MET A 41 7.28 2.26 -5.00
N LYS A 42 8.24 1.40 -5.38
CA LYS A 42 8.33 0.03 -4.86
C LYS A 42 8.50 0.00 -3.34
N ARG A 43 9.32 0.88 -2.78
CA ARG A 43 9.47 1.04 -1.32
C ARG A 43 8.19 1.54 -0.66
N GLU A 44 7.53 2.55 -1.25
CA GLU A 44 6.25 3.08 -0.72
C GLU A 44 5.16 1.99 -0.72
N LYS A 45 5.07 1.19 -1.78
CA LYS A 45 4.18 0.02 -1.87
C LYS A 45 4.49 -1.01 -0.79
N LEU A 46 5.77 -1.30 -0.54
CA LEU A 46 6.19 -2.23 0.52
C LEU A 46 5.73 -1.74 1.90
N VAL A 47 6.00 -0.48 2.23
CA VAL A 47 5.59 0.13 3.51
C VAL A 47 4.06 0.13 3.66
N ALA A 48 3.33 0.45 2.59
CA ALA A 48 1.87 0.41 2.62
C ALA A 48 1.34 -1.00 2.88
N LYS A 49 1.92 -2.03 2.25
CA LYS A 49 1.60 -3.43 2.50
C LYS A 49 1.90 -3.84 3.94
N GLU A 50 3.05 -3.50 4.48
CA GLU A 50 3.41 -3.79 5.87
C GLU A 50 2.43 -3.15 6.86
N ARG A 51 2.03 -1.91 6.61
CA ARG A 51 1.05 -1.21 7.45
C ARG A 51 -0.35 -1.82 7.36
N LEU A 52 -0.80 -2.24 6.17
CA LEU A 52 -2.05 -2.99 6.01
C LEU A 52 -2.01 -4.32 6.79
N LEU A 53 -0.89 -5.04 6.75
CA LEU A 53 -0.71 -6.28 7.49
C LEU A 53 -0.76 -6.08 9.00
N ARG A 54 -0.10 -5.04 9.53
CA ARG A 54 -0.18 -4.68 10.96
C ARG A 54 -1.60 -4.34 11.38
N MET A 55 -2.30 -3.49 10.61
CA MET A 55 -3.69 -3.15 10.89
C MET A 55 -4.60 -4.39 10.87
N TRP A 56 -4.34 -5.34 9.97
CA TRP A 56 -5.07 -6.61 9.91
C TRP A 56 -4.77 -7.52 11.10
N GLN A 57 -3.52 -7.60 11.54
CA GLN A 57 -3.11 -8.36 12.72
C GLN A 57 -3.75 -7.76 13.98
N ASP A 58 -3.67 -6.44 14.16
CA ASP A 58 -4.27 -5.72 15.29
C ASP A 58 -5.78 -5.90 15.33
N ALA A 59 -6.46 -5.91 14.17
CA ALA A 59 -7.89 -6.17 14.09
C ALA A 59 -8.28 -7.63 14.39
N ARG A 60 -7.34 -8.57 14.23
CA ARG A 60 -7.58 -10.01 14.41
C ARG A 60 -7.25 -10.51 15.81
N VAL A 61 -6.45 -9.77 16.59
CA VAL A 61 -6.26 -10.06 18.02
C VAL A 61 -7.46 -9.50 18.77
N PRO A 62 -8.37 -10.35 19.31
CA PRO A 62 -9.37 -9.84 20.25
C PRO A 62 -8.61 -9.29 21.45
N ALA A 63 -8.89 -8.04 21.82
CA ALA A 63 -8.38 -7.47 23.05
C ALA A 63 -8.84 -8.38 24.20
N HIS A 64 -7.89 -9.08 24.83
CA HIS A 64 -8.10 -9.84 26.06
C HIS A 64 -8.17 -8.87 27.25
#